data_AF-A0A809QVB8-F1
#
_entry.id   AF-A0A809QVB8-F1
#
_cell.length_a   1.000
_cell.length_b   1.000
_cell.length_c   1.000
_cell.angle_alpha   90.00
_cell.angle_beta   90.00
_cell.angle_gamma   90.00
#
_symmetry.space_group_name_H-M   'P 1'
#
loop_
_entity.id
_entity.type
_entity.pdbx_description
1 polymer ?
#
loop_
_entity_poly.entity_id
_entity_poly.type
_entity_poly.pdbx_seq_one_letter_code
_entity_poly.pdbx_strand_id
1 'polypeptide(L)'
;MATIVGDDGNNTWTVINPSTFTLDGKGGIDTLNLGTSLRSEYKITLAADGSVHVDTLSGASGELHATLLNMERLVFNNGKDVLDLLSFFGDTTPPTVISFSPATLATSVATNSDIVLTFSETVTAGSGTISLMNADGSVVANYNIAQSSNVTISGNTVTINPTNDLSNGSTYKLSIPSGAIKDMAGNNFIGTSSYSFTTVAKVIAGGIVGTAGNDTLNGTAGNDSFNGLAGNDIINGGAGMDTAIYAGKRADFNITAAGANFTVQDKTGAEGTDSVSQVERLQFADMSVALDINSTAGVAYRIYQAAFNRTPDLPGLGYWIGQMDKGQSLNQVAASFVISAEFKQLYGANISDNAFLTALYSNVLHRTPDQAGFDYWNGQVSKGMTRADILASFSESTENQVQVVAKIQNGIDFIPFG
;
A
#
# COMPACT_ATOMS: atom_id res chain seq x y z
N MET A 1 46.33 26.63 7.70
CA MET A 1 47.31 25.54 7.83
C MET A 1 47.54 24.96 6.45
N ALA A 2 48.77 24.62 6.08
CA ALA A 2 49.03 23.99 4.78
C ALA A 2 48.61 22.51 4.87
N THR A 3 47.75 22.09 3.96
CA THR A 3 47.43 20.66 3.77
C THR A 3 48.47 20.07 2.82
N ILE A 4 49.11 18.99 3.25
CA ILE A 4 50.02 18.21 2.42
C ILE A 4 49.23 16.98 1.96
N VAL A 5 49.18 16.77 0.65
CA VAL A 5 48.36 15.72 0.04
C VAL A 5 49.28 14.68 -0.60
N GLY A 6 48.98 13.42 -0.35
CA GLY A 6 49.59 12.25 -0.96
C GLY A 6 49.06 11.92 -2.36
N ASP A 7 49.43 10.74 -2.85
CA ASP A 7 48.90 10.12 -4.06
C ASP A 7 48.16 8.81 -3.72
N ASP A 8 47.66 8.07 -4.71
CA ASP A 8 46.96 6.79 -4.46
C ASP A 8 47.92 5.62 -4.12
N GLY A 9 49.18 5.91 -3.80
CA GLY A 9 50.21 4.94 -3.43
C GLY A 9 50.65 5.10 -1.97
N ASN A 10 51.47 4.15 -1.48
CA ASN A 10 51.93 4.17 -0.10
C ASN A 10 52.90 5.35 0.14
N ASN A 11 52.47 6.37 0.87
CA ASN A 11 53.29 7.53 1.18
C ASN A 11 53.85 7.48 2.61
N THR A 12 54.96 8.17 2.84
CA THR A 12 55.57 8.28 4.17
C THR A 12 56.08 9.69 4.42
N TRP A 13 55.56 10.33 5.47
CA TRP A 13 56.00 11.64 5.94
C TRP A 13 56.78 11.50 7.24
N THR A 14 57.83 12.28 7.41
CA THR A 14 58.60 12.33 8.67
C THR A 14 58.52 13.72 9.26
N VAL A 15 58.17 13.83 10.55
CA VAL A 15 58.14 15.10 11.25
C VAL A 15 59.57 15.52 11.59
N ILE A 16 60.01 16.64 11.01
CA ILE A 16 61.38 17.16 11.18
C ILE A 16 61.43 18.29 12.23
N ASN A 17 60.33 19.05 12.38
CA ASN A 17 60.16 20.06 13.43
C ASN A 17 58.71 20.08 13.92
N PRO A 18 58.48 20.33 15.22
CA PRO A 18 57.14 20.46 15.76
C PRO A 18 56.40 21.66 15.14
N SER A 19 55.19 21.40 14.65
CA SER A 19 54.38 22.34 13.88
C SER A 19 52.92 21.88 13.82
N THR A 20 52.03 22.74 13.34
CA THR A 20 50.62 22.42 13.09
C THR A 20 50.38 22.20 11.60
N PHE A 21 49.85 21.04 11.21
CA PHE A 21 49.62 20.70 9.79
C PHE A 21 48.47 19.71 9.58
N THR A 22 48.02 19.60 8.33
CA THR A 22 47.08 18.57 7.89
C THR A 22 47.75 17.67 6.85
N LEU A 23 47.63 16.35 7.02
CA LEU A 23 48.00 15.36 6.01
C LEU A 23 46.76 14.69 5.45
N ASP A 24 46.74 14.45 4.15
CA ASP A 24 45.73 13.65 3.46
C ASP A 24 46.43 12.60 2.61
N GLY A 25 46.40 11.33 3.05
CA GLY A 25 47.10 10.22 2.40
C GLY A 25 46.49 9.78 1.07
N LYS A 26 45.18 9.97 0.89
CA LYS A 26 44.35 9.41 -0.20
C LYS A 26 44.18 7.91 -0.13
N GLY A 27 44.95 7.13 -0.88
CA GLY A 27 44.75 5.70 -1.04
C GLY A 27 46.07 4.95 -0.89
N GLY A 28 46.03 3.72 -0.38
CA GLY A 28 47.23 2.95 -0.10
C GLY A 28 47.43 2.74 1.40
N ILE A 29 48.68 2.56 1.83
CA ILE A 29 49.09 2.48 3.23
C ILE A 29 50.02 3.64 3.55
N ASP A 30 49.44 4.68 4.10
CA ASP A 30 50.05 5.96 4.37
C ASP A 30 50.54 6.06 5.81
N THR A 31 51.73 6.65 5.98
CA THR A 31 52.47 6.56 7.23
C THR A 31 53.03 7.91 7.67
N LEU A 32 52.69 8.33 8.89
CA LEU A 32 53.36 9.45 9.56
C LEU A 32 54.39 8.94 10.56
N ASN A 33 55.66 9.25 10.30
CA ASN A 33 56.79 8.93 11.17
C ASN A 33 57.11 10.11 12.11
N LEU A 34 57.02 9.84 13.41
CA LEU A 34 57.23 10.77 14.51
C LEU A 34 58.66 10.66 15.10
N GLY A 35 59.55 9.92 14.42
CA GLY A 35 60.98 9.91 14.71
C GLY A 35 61.31 9.20 16.03
N THR A 36 62.10 9.87 16.88
CA THR A 36 62.61 9.31 18.13
C THR A 36 61.61 9.30 19.27
N SER A 37 60.51 10.05 19.16
CA SER A 37 59.55 10.24 20.24
C SER A 37 58.79 8.95 20.59
N LEU A 38 58.42 8.81 21.86
CA LEU A 38 57.63 7.67 22.35
C LEU A 38 56.13 7.93 22.14
N ARG A 39 55.35 6.89 21.81
CA ARG A 39 53.89 7.01 21.66
C ARG A 39 53.20 7.59 22.89
N SER A 40 53.71 7.30 24.09
CA SER A 40 53.19 7.81 25.36
C SER A 40 53.32 9.33 25.54
N GLU A 41 54.01 10.03 24.64
CA GLU A 41 54.15 11.49 24.62
C GLU A 41 53.02 12.19 23.84
N TYR A 42 52.15 11.42 23.18
CA TYR A 42 51.11 11.94 22.31
C TYR A 42 49.71 11.54 22.78
N LYS A 43 48.77 12.45 22.57
CA LYS A 43 47.34 12.20 22.56
C LYS A 43 46.92 11.95 21.11
N ILE A 44 46.30 10.79 20.86
CA ILE A 44 45.84 10.38 19.53
C ILE A 44 44.32 10.20 19.63
N THR A 45 43.55 10.99 18.89
CA THR A 45 42.08 10.99 18.98
C THR A 45 41.44 10.97 17.61
N LEU A 46 40.38 10.18 17.46
CA LEU A 46 39.50 10.21 16.29
C LEU A 46 38.43 11.28 16.47
N ALA A 47 38.30 12.18 15.51
CA ALA A 47 37.23 13.17 15.43
C ALA A 47 35.96 12.57 14.80
N ALA A 48 34.82 13.22 15.01
CA ALA A 48 33.52 12.75 14.51
C ALA A 48 33.41 12.75 12.97
N ASP A 49 34.30 13.48 12.29
CA ASP A 49 34.40 13.52 10.83
C ASP A 49 35.33 12.43 10.26
N GLY A 50 35.85 11.54 11.10
CA GLY A 50 36.77 10.46 10.72
C GLY A 50 38.24 10.88 10.67
N SER A 51 38.57 12.15 10.88
CA SER A 51 39.97 12.60 10.92
C SER A 51 40.65 12.18 12.23
N VAL A 52 41.95 11.90 12.18
CA VAL A 52 42.76 11.56 13.35
C VAL A 52 43.61 12.76 13.76
N HIS A 53 43.46 13.20 15.01
CA HIS A 53 44.32 14.21 15.62
C HIS A 53 45.46 13.58 16.41
N VAL A 54 46.67 14.10 16.21
CA VAL A 54 47.87 13.71 16.95
C VAL A 54 48.49 14.95 17.58
N ASP A 55 48.39 15.04 18.91
CA ASP A 55 48.80 16.19 19.69
C ASP A 55 49.86 15.79 20.73
N THR A 56 50.90 16.60 20.92
CA THR A 56 51.86 16.42 22.03
C THR A 56 51.20 16.65 23.40
N LEU A 57 51.48 15.81 24.39
CA LEU A 57 50.89 15.89 25.74
C LEU A 57 51.50 16.99 26.64
N SER A 58 52.72 17.48 26.38
CA SER A 58 53.35 18.56 27.16
C SER A 58 54.02 19.62 26.28
N GLY A 59 53.64 20.88 26.46
CA GLY A 59 54.04 22.04 25.66
C GLY A 59 55.46 22.57 25.86
N ALA A 60 56.49 21.73 25.69
CA ALA A 60 57.88 22.20 25.66
C ALA A 60 58.30 22.56 24.23
N SER A 61 58.52 23.86 23.96
CA SER A 61 59.15 24.52 22.79
C SER A 61 59.00 23.87 21.41
N GLY A 62 57.91 23.15 21.19
CA GLY A 62 57.80 22.20 20.10
C GLY A 62 56.53 21.36 20.14
N GLU A 63 55.38 22.04 20.14
CA GLU A 63 54.07 21.39 20.07
C GLU A 63 53.76 20.86 18.66
N LEU A 64 53.35 19.59 18.57
CA LEU A 64 52.79 19.00 17.36
C LEU A 64 51.26 19.06 17.48
N HIS A 65 50.62 19.54 16.41
CA HIS A 65 49.17 19.45 16.21
C HIS A 65 48.90 18.98 14.78
N ALA A 66 48.80 17.66 14.58
CA ALA A 66 48.55 17.09 13.26
C ALA A 66 47.08 16.69 13.11
N THR A 67 46.46 17.03 11.98
CA THR A 67 45.17 16.47 11.54
C THR A 67 45.43 15.54 10.37
N LEU A 68 44.98 14.30 10.47
CA LEU A 68 45.28 13.24 9.52
C LEU A 68 43.98 12.77 8.87
N LEU A 69 43.96 12.80 7.54
CA LEU A 69 42.89 12.31 6.69
C LEU A 69 43.43 11.13 5.88
N ASN A 70 42.67 10.04 5.78
CA ASN A 70 43.07 8.86 4.99
C ASN A 70 44.51 8.39 5.30
N MET A 71 44.80 8.12 6.58
CA MET A 71 46.12 7.67 7.03
C MET A 71 45.97 6.33 7.78
N GLU A 72 46.87 5.39 7.53
CA GLU A 72 46.78 4.03 8.09
C GLU A 72 47.74 3.81 9.25
N ARG A 73 48.88 4.51 9.30
CA ARG A 73 49.93 4.22 10.30
C ARG A 73 50.59 5.45 10.91
N LEU A 74 50.87 5.34 12.22
CA LEU A 74 51.82 6.18 12.92
C LEU A 74 53.04 5.37 13.34
N VAL A 75 54.23 5.94 13.20
CA VAL A 75 55.49 5.28 13.55
C VAL A 75 56.23 6.11 14.60
N PHE A 76 56.66 5.46 15.67
CA PHE A 76 57.34 6.05 16.83
C PHE A 76 58.66 5.31 17.11
N ASN A 77 59.48 5.88 18.00
CA ASN A 77 60.69 5.24 18.52
C ASN A 77 61.61 4.65 17.43
N ASN A 78 61.89 5.44 16.38
CA ASN A 78 62.69 5.07 15.22
C ASN A 78 62.23 3.78 14.53
N GLY A 79 60.92 3.61 14.34
CA GLY A 79 60.37 2.44 13.64
C GLY A 79 60.12 1.22 14.53
N LYS A 80 60.47 1.28 15.82
CA LYS A 80 60.28 0.15 16.74
C LYS A 80 58.85 0.03 17.26
N ASP A 81 58.08 1.12 17.18
CA ASP A 81 56.70 1.15 17.59
C ASP A 81 55.84 1.64 16.42
N VAL A 82 54.99 0.76 15.89
CA VAL A 82 54.09 1.04 14.77
C VAL A 82 52.67 0.93 15.28
N LEU A 83 51.90 2.01 15.13
CA LEU A 83 50.48 2.05 15.41
C LEU A 83 49.72 1.98 14.09
N ASP A 84 49.02 0.88 13.89
CA ASP A 84 48.03 0.75 12.82
C ASP A 84 46.73 1.41 13.30
N LEU A 85 46.35 2.50 12.63
CA LEU A 85 45.23 3.36 13.03
C LEU A 85 43.88 2.65 12.88
N LEU A 86 43.74 1.73 11.92
CA LEU A 86 42.55 0.90 11.76
C LEU A 86 42.38 -0.06 12.95
N SER A 87 43.46 -0.72 13.37
CA SER A 87 43.44 -1.57 14.56
C SER A 87 43.29 -0.79 15.86
N PHE A 88 43.70 0.49 15.87
CA PHE A 88 43.69 1.36 17.04
C PHE A 88 42.32 1.97 17.31
N PHE A 89 41.64 2.46 16.26
CA PHE A 89 40.33 3.10 16.36
C PHE A 89 39.17 2.18 16.01
N GLY A 90 39.44 1.07 15.31
CA GLY A 90 38.42 0.21 14.72
C GLY A 90 38.00 0.70 13.33
N ASP A 91 37.16 -0.09 12.67
CA ASP A 91 36.49 0.31 11.44
C ASP A 91 35.41 1.35 11.72
N THR A 92 35.43 2.45 10.97
CA THR A 92 34.52 3.60 11.11
C THR A 92 33.61 3.79 9.90
N THR A 93 33.69 2.91 8.90
CA THR A 93 32.95 3.06 7.64
C THR A 93 31.56 2.46 7.82
N PRO A 94 30.47 3.23 7.64
CA PRO A 94 29.14 2.66 7.71
C PRO A 94 28.85 1.67 6.57
N PRO A 95 28.09 0.59 6.84
CA PRO A 95 27.65 -0.32 5.79
C PRO A 95 26.70 0.40 4.84
N THR A 96 26.82 0.13 3.54
CA THR A 96 25.96 0.70 2.47
C THR A 96 25.26 -0.42 1.70
N VAL A 97 24.09 -0.14 1.12
CA VAL A 97 23.35 -1.13 0.31
C VAL A 97 23.92 -1.16 -1.10
N ILE A 98 24.39 -2.33 -1.53
CA ILE A 98 24.83 -2.61 -2.91
C ILE A 98 23.62 -2.86 -3.81
N SER A 99 22.66 -3.65 -3.35
CA SER A 99 21.52 -4.07 -4.17
C SER A 99 20.29 -4.43 -3.36
N PHE A 100 19.13 -4.31 -4.01
CA PHE A 100 17.85 -4.81 -3.54
C PHE A 100 17.35 -5.93 -4.47
N SER A 101 16.71 -6.94 -3.89
CA SER A 101 15.85 -7.89 -4.60
C SER A 101 14.49 -7.93 -3.90
N PRO A 102 13.37 -7.60 -4.56
CA PRO A 102 13.26 -7.11 -5.93
C PRO A 102 14.14 -5.90 -6.24
N ALA A 103 14.50 -5.73 -7.51
CA ALA A 103 15.25 -4.53 -7.90
C ALA A 103 14.41 -3.28 -7.61
N THR A 104 15.09 -2.15 -7.40
CA THR A 104 14.38 -0.87 -7.20
C THR A 104 13.53 -0.54 -8.43
N LEU A 105 12.26 -0.20 -8.21
CA LEU A 105 11.23 0.03 -9.23
C LEU A 105 10.88 -1.21 -10.08
N ALA A 106 11.23 -2.42 -9.63
CA ALA A 106 10.81 -3.63 -10.32
C ALA A 106 9.28 -3.72 -10.38
N THR A 107 8.76 -4.09 -11.55
CA THR A 107 7.35 -4.43 -11.75
C THR A 107 7.17 -5.95 -11.82
N SER A 108 5.94 -6.41 -11.65
CA SER A 108 5.59 -7.83 -11.77
C SER A 108 6.32 -8.74 -10.76
N VAL A 109 6.53 -8.23 -9.54
CA VAL A 109 7.09 -9.02 -8.44
C VAL A 109 6.05 -9.99 -7.91
N ALA A 110 6.40 -11.27 -7.73
CA ALA A 110 5.48 -12.24 -7.14
C ALA A 110 5.07 -11.82 -5.71
N THR A 111 3.80 -11.99 -5.35
CA THR A 111 3.25 -11.52 -4.08
C THR A 111 3.86 -12.17 -2.84
N ASN A 112 4.49 -13.33 -3.00
CA ASN A 112 5.19 -14.08 -1.95
C ASN A 112 6.72 -13.88 -1.98
N SER A 113 7.22 -12.88 -2.71
CA SER A 113 8.67 -12.63 -2.80
C SER A 113 9.22 -12.07 -1.48
N ASP A 114 10.36 -12.58 -1.06
CA ASP A 114 11.18 -11.96 -0.03
C ASP A 114 11.76 -10.61 -0.52
N ILE A 115 12.00 -9.70 0.42
CA ILE A 115 12.74 -8.46 0.19
C ILE A 115 14.15 -8.63 0.76
N VAL A 116 15.16 -8.65 -0.11
CA VAL A 116 16.56 -8.93 0.21
C VAL A 116 17.40 -7.70 -0.07
N LEU A 117 18.23 -7.32 0.91
CA LEU A 117 19.22 -6.26 0.82
C LEU A 117 20.62 -6.86 0.95
N THR A 118 21.51 -6.53 0.03
CA THR A 118 22.94 -6.90 0.10
C THR A 118 23.77 -5.66 0.42
N PHE A 119 24.60 -5.75 1.45
CA PHE A 119 25.43 -4.65 1.94
C PHE A 119 26.90 -4.75 1.48
N SER A 120 27.61 -3.62 1.57
CA SER A 120 29.06 -3.49 1.31
C SER A 120 29.93 -4.39 2.17
N GLU A 121 29.40 -4.86 3.29
CA GLU A 121 30.12 -5.60 4.32
C GLU A 121 29.17 -6.41 5.20
N THR A 122 29.74 -7.22 6.11
CA THR A 122 28.96 -8.03 7.05
C THR A 122 28.18 -7.13 8.01
N VAL A 123 26.88 -7.39 8.16
CA VAL A 123 25.99 -6.60 9.01
C VAL A 123 25.38 -7.44 10.14
N THR A 124 24.92 -6.73 11.16
CA THR A 124 24.18 -7.28 12.30
C THR A 124 23.03 -6.36 12.68
N ALA A 125 22.09 -6.88 13.47
CA ALA A 125 20.95 -6.13 13.95
C ALA A 125 21.42 -5.00 14.89
N GLY A 126 20.96 -3.79 14.62
CA GLY A 126 21.04 -2.65 15.53
C GLY A 126 19.76 -2.54 16.36
N SER A 127 19.15 -1.36 16.37
CA SER A 127 17.86 -1.13 17.03
C SER A 127 16.91 -0.34 16.13
N GLY A 128 15.67 -0.78 16.04
CA GLY A 128 14.66 -0.10 15.24
C GLY A 128 13.64 -1.04 14.61
N THR A 129 12.69 -0.43 13.92
CA THR A 129 11.62 -1.09 13.20
C THR A 129 11.71 -0.77 11.72
N ILE A 130 11.75 -1.80 10.90
CA ILE A 130 11.59 -1.71 9.44
C ILE A 130 10.10 -1.61 9.15
N SER A 131 9.69 -0.64 8.33
CA SER A 131 8.29 -0.47 7.93
C SER A 131 8.13 -0.77 6.44
N LEU A 132 7.26 -1.73 6.12
CA LEU A 132 6.74 -1.94 4.78
C LEU A 132 5.47 -1.08 4.63
N MET A 133 5.41 -0.29 3.58
CA MET A 133 4.34 0.70 3.36
C MET A 133 3.77 0.57 1.95
N ASN A 134 2.53 1.00 1.78
CA ASN A 134 1.96 1.22 0.45
C ASN A 134 2.53 2.50 -0.18
N ALA A 135 2.25 2.70 -1.47
CA ALA A 135 2.69 3.90 -2.20
C ALA A 135 2.23 5.22 -1.55
N ASP A 136 1.05 5.21 -0.91
CA ASP A 136 0.46 6.35 -0.19
C ASP A 136 1.04 6.61 1.21
N GLY A 137 1.99 5.78 1.65
CA GLY A 137 2.66 5.90 2.95
C GLY A 137 1.92 5.22 4.10
N SER A 138 0.76 4.59 3.86
CA SER A 138 0.12 3.75 4.88
C SER A 138 0.96 2.52 5.18
N VAL A 139 1.05 2.16 6.47
CA VAL A 139 1.88 1.03 6.92
C VAL A 139 1.15 -0.29 6.65
N VAL A 140 1.82 -1.18 5.93
CA VAL A 140 1.37 -2.56 5.65
C VAL A 140 1.79 -3.46 6.80
N ALA A 141 3.06 -3.37 7.20
CA ALA A 141 3.63 -4.17 8.27
C ALA A 141 4.87 -3.52 8.88
N ASN A 142 5.17 -3.90 10.12
CA ASN A 142 6.32 -3.44 10.88
C ASN A 142 7.12 -4.65 11.38
N TYR A 143 8.44 -4.62 11.18
CA TYR A 143 9.36 -5.68 11.58
C TYR A 143 10.45 -5.08 12.49
N ASN A 144 10.44 -5.44 13.77
CA ASN A 144 11.56 -5.10 14.64
C ASN A 144 12.79 -5.93 14.21
N ILE A 145 13.90 -5.25 13.88
CA ILE A 145 15.08 -5.89 13.30
C ILE A 145 15.68 -7.01 14.19
N ALA A 146 15.56 -6.87 15.51
CA ALA A 146 16.17 -7.79 16.46
C ALA A 146 15.20 -8.88 16.97
N GLN A 147 13.90 -8.71 16.79
CA GLN A 147 12.88 -9.56 17.41
C GLN A 147 11.97 -10.29 16.42
N SER A 148 11.83 -9.76 15.19
CA SER A 148 10.90 -10.33 14.22
C SER A 148 11.48 -11.58 13.57
N SER A 149 10.73 -12.68 13.58
CA SER A 149 11.07 -13.90 12.82
C SER A 149 10.99 -13.71 11.31
N ASN A 150 10.38 -12.62 10.84
CA ASN A 150 10.30 -12.26 9.43
C ASN A 150 11.60 -11.65 8.89
N VAL A 151 12.57 -11.32 9.77
CA VAL A 151 13.85 -10.75 9.38
C VAL A 151 14.96 -11.75 9.69
N THR A 152 15.80 -12.02 8.71
CA THR A 152 17.02 -12.82 8.89
C THR A 152 18.23 -12.04 8.39
N ILE A 153 19.33 -12.17 9.11
CA ILE A 153 20.62 -11.55 8.74
C ILE A 153 21.64 -12.67 8.61
N SER A 154 22.30 -12.74 7.46
CA SER A 154 23.34 -13.72 7.15
C SER A 154 24.48 -13.05 6.39
N GLY A 155 25.63 -12.93 7.03
CA GLY A 155 26.78 -12.21 6.46
C GLY A 155 26.43 -10.77 6.14
N ASN A 156 26.58 -10.37 4.87
CA ASN A 156 26.24 -9.04 4.37
C ASN A 156 24.80 -8.93 3.84
N THR A 157 23.94 -9.90 4.11
CA THR A 157 22.58 -9.95 3.53
C THR A 157 21.52 -9.87 4.61
N VAL A 158 20.53 -9.01 4.40
CA VAL A 158 19.31 -8.92 5.22
C VAL A 158 18.13 -9.34 4.37
N THR A 159 17.41 -10.37 4.81
CA THR A 159 16.21 -10.87 4.14
C THR A 159 14.99 -10.62 5.01
N ILE A 160 13.98 -9.99 4.42
CA ILE A 160 12.68 -9.70 5.03
C ILE A 160 11.63 -10.51 4.27
N ASN A 161 11.00 -11.46 4.95
CA ASN A 161 9.88 -12.22 4.42
C ASN A 161 8.58 -11.64 4.99
N PRO A 162 7.74 -10.94 4.20
CA PRO A 162 6.50 -10.36 4.71
C PRO A 162 5.58 -11.39 5.38
N THR A 163 4.93 -11.02 6.50
CA THR A 163 4.08 -11.93 7.29
C THR A 163 2.93 -12.55 6.49
N ASN A 164 2.39 -11.80 5.52
CA ASN A 164 1.38 -12.26 4.59
C ASN A 164 1.86 -11.98 3.17
N ASP A 165 1.40 -12.79 2.22
CA ASP A 165 1.54 -12.48 0.80
C ASP A 165 1.02 -11.07 0.51
N LEU A 166 1.78 -10.33 -0.28
CA LEU A 166 1.47 -8.96 -0.65
C LEU A 166 0.25 -8.91 -1.58
N SER A 167 -0.45 -7.77 -1.59
CA SER A 167 -1.56 -7.56 -2.51
C SER A 167 -1.04 -7.45 -3.94
N ASN A 168 -1.80 -8.02 -4.89
CA ASN A 168 -1.50 -7.93 -6.31
C ASN A 168 -1.64 -6.47 -6.81
N GLY A 169 -0.93 -6.11 -7.88
CA GLY A 169 -0.98 -4.82 -8.56
C GLY A 169 -0.59 -3.63 -7.68
N SER A 170 0.03 -3.88 -6.52
CA SER A 170 0.27 -2.89 -5.48
C SER A 170 1.73 -2.48 -5.45
N THR A 171 1.97 -1.18 -5.28
CA THR A 171 3.32 -0.64 -5.13
C THR A 171 3.66 -0.50 -3.65
N TYR A 172 4.78 -1.09 -3.25
CA TYR A 172 5.27 -1.11 -1.87
C TYR A 172 6.56 -0.29 -1.75
N LYS A 173 6.74 0.32 -0.57
CA LYS A 173 7.92 1.08 -0.17
C LYS A 173 8.50 0.49 1.11
N LEU A 174 9.83 0.49 1.23
CA LEU A 174 10.51 0.08 2.46
C LEU A 174 11.15 1.29 3.14
N SER A 175 10.89 1.44 4.44
CA SER A 175 11.57 2.40 5.30
C SER A 175 12.40 1.68 6.35
N ILE A 176 13.68 1.97 6.38
CA ILE A 176 14.64 1.47 7.36
C ILE A 176 15.26 2.68 8.06
N PRO A 177 15.06 2.87 9.37
CA PRO A 177 15.65 3.99 10.08
C PRO A 177 17.17 3.81 10.27
N SER A 178 17.89 4.93 10.42
CA SER A 178 19.31 4.92 10.76
C SER A 178 19.56 4.09 12.03
N GLY A 179 20.60 3.25 12.00
CA GLY A 179 20.97 2.41 13.13
C GLY A 179 20.11 1.17 13.37
N ALA A 180 19.08 0.92 12.54
CA ALA A 180 18.40 -0.37 12.55
C ALA A 180 19.34 -1.52 12.15
N ILE A 181 20.27 -1.25 11.24
CA ILE A 181 21.30 -2.17 10.79
C ILE A 181 22.65 -1.52 11.07
N LYS A 182 23.64 -2.31 11.48
CA LYS A 182 25.01 -1.87 11.71
C LYS A 182 26.00 -2.92 11.22
N ASP A 183 27.24 -2.56 11.02
CA ASP A 183 28.30 -3.52 10.74
C ASP A 183 28.81 -4.23 12.03
N MET A 184 29.86 -5.03 11.88
CA MET A 184 30.50 -5.74 12.99
C MET A 184 31.36 -4.83 13.89
N ALA A 185 31.76 -3.65 13.41
CA ALA A 185 32.51 -2.64 14.17
C ALA A 185 31.57 -1.69 14.96
N GLY A 186 30.28 -1.70 14.64
CA GLY A 186 29.24 -0.92 15.29
C GLY A 186 28.81 0.34 14.53
N ASN A 187 29.28 0.56 13.29
CA ASN A 187 28.84 1.73 12.53
C ASN A 187 27.43 1.52 11.99
N ASN A 188 26.60 2.56 12.12
CA ASN A 188 25.20 2.49 11.78
C ASN A 188 24.99 2.68 10.28
N PHE A 189 24.23 1.78 9.65
CA PHE A 189 23.61 2.08 8.36
C PHE A 189 22.76 3.35 8.50
N ILE A 190 22.92 4.28 7.56
CA ILE A 190 22.25 5.59 7.59
C ILE A 190 20.72 5.51 7.39
N GLY A 191 20.23 4.36 6.92
CA GLY A 191 18.81 4.13 6.64
C GLY A 191 18.43 4.39 5.19
N THR A 192 17.18 4.09 4.84
CA THR A 192 16.60 4.33 3.51
C THR A 192 15.09 4.48 3.58
N SER A 193 14.51 5.23 2.65
CA SER A 193 13.06 5.36 2.45
C SER A 193 12.65 5.46 0.97
N SER A 194 13.60 5.35 0.04
CA SER A 194 13.39 5.53 -1.39
C SER A 194 13.17 4.22 -2.15
N TYR A 195 13.43 3.07 -1.53
CA TYR A 195 13.24 1.77 -2.16
C TYR A 195 11.77 1.45 -2.36
N SER A 196 11.40 1.02 -3.56
CA SER A 196 10.05 0.59 -3.91
C SER A 196 10.03 -0.46 -5.02
N PHE A 197 8.93 -1.20 -5.12
CA PHE A 197 8.65 -2.17 -6.19
C PHE A 197 7.12 -2.36 -6.32
N THR A 198 6.68 -2.97 -7.42
CA THR A 198 5.26 -3.23 -7.72
C THR A 198 5.04 -4.72 -7.95
N THR A 199 4.05 -5.29 -7.27
CA THR A 199 3.68 -6.71 -7.40
C THR A 199 2.99 -7.00 -8.74
N VAL A 200 2.97 -8.28 -9.13
CA VAL A 200 2.21 -8.77 -10.28
C VAL A 200 0.77 -8.27 -10.20
N ALA A 201 0.25 -7.81 -11.35
CA ALA A 201 -1.17 -7.54 -11.47
C ALA A 201 -1.95 -8.81 -11.09
N LYS A 202 -3.15 -8.62 -10.54
CA LYS A 202 -3.99 -9.75 -10.10
C LYS A 202 -4.36 -10.58 -11.32
N VAL A 203 -3.73 -11.73 -11.49
CA VAL A 203 -4.16 -12.71 -12.50
C VAL A 203 -5.29 -13.52 -11.91
N ILE A 204 -6.51 -13.33 -12.40
CA ILE A 204 -7.65 -14.17 -12.01
C ILE A 204 -7.56 -15.48 -12.81
N ALA A 205 -7.59 -16.62 -12.12
CA ALA A 205 -7.64 -17.91 -12.77
C ALA A 205 -8.92 -18.02 -13.60
N GLY A 206 -8.79 -18.17 -14.92
CA GLY A 206 -9.91 -18.10 -15.88
C GLY A 206 -10.21 -16.69 -16.40
N GLY A 207 -9.48 -15.66 -15.97
CA GLY A 207 -9.66 -14.28 -16.41
C GLY A 207 -9.11 -14.01 -17.81
N ILE A 208 -9.79 -13.15 -18.55
CA ILE A 208 -9.43 -12.64 -19.87
C ILE A 208 -8.64 -11.34 -19.65
N VAL A 209 -7.37 -11.33 -20.05
CA VAL A 209 -6.47 -10.19 -19.89
C VAL A 209 -6.09 -9.65 -21.26
N GLY A 210 -6.25 -8.35 -21.44
CA GLY A 210 -5.83 -7.61 -22.63
C GLY A 210 -4.33 -7.32 -22.65
N THR A 211 -3.95 -6.37 -23.49
CA THR A 211 -2.61 -5.82 -23.65
C THR A 211 -2.61 -4.35 -23.23
N ALA A 212 -1.52 -3.61 -23.45
CA ALA A 212 -1.51 -2.16 -23.23
C ALA A 212 -2.09 -1.36 -24.42
N GLY A 213 -2.73 -2.03 -25.37
CA GLY A 213 -3.36 -1.44 -26.56
C GLY A 213 -4.88 -1.51 -26.47
N ASN A 214 -5.57 -1.06 -27.52
CA ASN A 214 -7.02 -1.16 -27.57
C ASN A 214 -7.43 -2.58 -27.96
N ASP A 215 -7.99 -3.32 -27.02
CA ASP A 215 -8.36 -4.70 -27.17
C ASP A 215 -9.88 -4.90 -27.30
N THR A 216 -10.27 -6.07 -27.81
CA THR A 216 -11.66 -6.53 -27.78
C THR A 216 -11.72 -7.83 -27.00
N LEU A 217 -12.25 -7.75 -25.78
CA LEU A 217 -12.32 -8.85 -24.84
C LEU A 217 -13.75 -9.39 -24.82
N ASN A 218 -13.92 -10.63 -25.27
CA ASN A 218 -15.22 -11.31 -25.27
C ASN A 218 -15.17 -12.48 -24.29
N GLY A 219 -16.10 -12.50 -23.34
CA GLY A 219 -16.31 -13.59 -22.42
C GLY A 219 -17.10 -14.74 -23.02
N THR A 220 -17.48 -15.62 -22.12
CA THR A 220 -18.15 -16.88 -22.37
C THR A 220 -19.59 -16.81 -21.87
N ALA A 221 -20.17 -17.97 -21.55
CA ALA A 221 -21.46 -18.05 -20.86
C ALA A 221 -21.28 -18.34 -19.36
N GLY A 222 -20.04 -18.38 -18.87
CA GLY A 222 -19.70 -18.52 -17.46
C GLY A 222 -19.44 -17.17 -16.80
N ASN A 223 -19.09 -17.19 -15.52
CA ASN A 223 -18.70 -15.98 -14.81
C ASN A 223 -17.26 -15.64 -15.14
N ASP A 224 -17.05 -14.62 -15.95
CA ASP A 224 -15.75 -14.21 -16.46
C ASP A 224 -15.20 -12.99 -15.69
N SER A 225 -13.88 -12.85 -15.75
CA SER A 225 -13.17 -11.70 -15.17
C SER A 225 -12.28 -11.06 -16.23
N PHE A 226 -12.40 -9.75 -16.39
CA PHE A 226 -11.71 -9.00 -17.43
C PHE A 226 -10.72 -8.02 -16.81
N ASN A 227 -9.54 -7.93 -17.42
CA ASN A 227 -8.59 -6.85 -17.15
C ASN A 227 -8.09 -6.31 -18.50
N GLY A 228 -8.58 -5.13 -18.87
CA GLY A 228 -8.21 -4.43 -20.11
C GLY A 228 -6.74 -3.99 -20.11
N LEU A 229 -6.24 -3.59 -18.94
CA LEU A 229 -4.99 -2.85 -18.75
C LEU A 229 -5.06 -1.43 -19.34
N ALA A 230 -4.06 -1.01 -20.08
CA ALA A 230 -4.04 0.31 -20.70
C ALA A 230 -4.65 0.24 -22.11
N GLY A 231 -5.29 1.31 -22.55
CA GLY A 231 -5.94 1.33 -23.86
C GLY A 231 -7.39 1.76 -23.74
N ASN A 232 -8.09 1.81 -24.86
CA ASN A 232 -9.54 1.97 -24.89
C ASN A 232 -10.14 0.66 -25.35
N ASP A 233 -10.66 -0.12 -24.41
CA ASP A 233 -11.05 -1.49 -24.66
C ASP A 233 -12.54 -1.65 -24.92
N ILE A 234 -12.88 -2.72 -25.63
CA ILE A 234 -14.25 -3.19 -25.77
C ILE A 234 -14.38 -4.46 -24.94
N ILE A 235 -15.14 -4.40 -23.85
CA ILE A 235 -15.38 -5.52 -22.95
C ILE A 235 -16.82 -5.98 -23.11
N ASN A 236 -16.97 -7.27 -23.41
CA ASN A 236 -18.25 -7.95 -23.55
C ASN A 236 -18.25 -9.20 -22.66
N GLY A 237 -18.94 -9.15 -21.53
CA GLY A 237 -18.93 -10.24 -20.55
C GLY A 237 -19.64 -11.50 -21.06
N GLY A 238 -20.82 -11.31 -21.65
CA GLY A 238 -21.60 -12.40 -22.20
C GLY A 238 -22.72 -12.81 -21.25
N ALA A 239 -22.89 -14.11 -21.02
CA ALA A 239 -23.85 -14.57 -20.03
C ALA A 239 -23.08 -15.00 -18.77
N GLY A 240 -23.66 -14.76 -17.60
CA GLY A 240 -22.98 -15.06 -16.35
C GLY A 240 -23.07 -13.88 -15.40
N MET A 241 -22.27 -13.93 -14.35
CA MET A 241 -21.97 -12.79 -13.48
C MET A 241 -20.53 -12.37 -13.76
N ASP A 242 -20.38 -11.38 -14.61
CA ASP A 242 -19.09 -10.97 -15.14
C ASP A 242 -18.51 -9.77 -14.39
N THR A 243 -17.18 -9.71 -14.29
CA THR A 243 -16.47 -8.65 -13.58
C THR A 243 -15.39 -8.01 -14.43
N ALA A 244 -15.47 -6.71 -14.71
CA ALA A 244 -14.36 -5.93 -15.25
C ALA A 244 -13.55 -5.30 -14.11
N ILE A 245 -12.22 -5.44 -14.16
CA ILE A 245 -11.31 -5.07 -13.07
C ILE A 245 -10.45 -3.89 -13.53
N TYR A 246 -10.35 -2.90 -12.66
CA TYR A 246 -9.54 -1.72 -12.83
C TYR A 246 -8.58 -1.60 -11.66
N ALA A 247 -7.33 -1.24 -11.94
CA ALA A 247 -6.27 -1.15 -10.93
C ALA A 247 -6.42 0.08 -10.02
N GLY A 248 -7.03 1.16 -10.51
CA GLY A 248 -7.24 2.40 -9.76
C GLY A 248 -8.36 2.33 -8.71
N LYS A 249 -8.49 3.40 -7.92
CA LYS A 249 -9.61 3.54 -6.95
C LYS A 249 -10.86 4.01 -7.68
N ARG A 250 -12.06 3.66 -7.19
CA ARG A 250 -13.35 4.06 -7.79
C ARG A 250 -13.42 5.56 -8.05
N ALA A 251 -12.87 6.37 -7.15
CA ALA A 251 -12.83 7.82 -7.26
C ALA A 251 -12.06 8.35 -8.47
N ASP A 252 -11.19 7.55 -9.09
CA ASP A 252 -10.40 7.92 -10.27
C ASP A 252 -11.14 7.67 -11.60
N PHE A 253 -12.34 7.08 -11.55
CA PHE A 253 -13.11 6.73 -12.75
C PHE A 253 -14.41 7.51 -12.89
N ASN A 254 -14.77 7.81 -14.13
CA ASN A 254 -16.10 8.24 -14.52
C ASN A 254 -16.83 7.07 -15.18
N ILE A 255 -18.02 6.73 -14.67
CA ILE A 255 -18.88 5.71 -15.27
C ILE A 255 -20.10 6.42 -15.84
N THR A 256 -20.39 6.18 -17.11
CA THR A 256 -21.53 6.78 -17.82
C THR A 256 -22.32 5.69 -18.52
N ALA A 257 -23.62 5.61 -18.25
CA ALA A 257 -24.51 4.72 -19.00
C ALA A 257 -24.78 5.25 -20.41
N ALA A 258 -24.76 4.34 -21.39
CA ALA A 258 -25.05 4.57 -22.79
C ALA A 258 -25.99 3.47 -23.32
N GLY A 259 -27.28 3.57 -22.98
CA GLY A 259 -28.26 2.52 -23.27
C GLY A 259 -28.04 1.31 -22.35
N ALA A 260 -27.81 0.12 -22.94
CA ALA A 260 -27.48 -1.10 -22.19
C ALA A 260 -25.98 -1.25 -21.89
N ASN A 261 -25.15 -0.34 -22.42
CA ASN A 261 -23.70 -0.36 -22.27
C ASN A 261 -23.26 0.73 -21.30
N PHE A 262 -22.02 0.64 -20.85
CA PHE A 262 -21.37 1.62 -20.00
C PHE A 262 -20.05 2.06 -20.60
N THR A 263 -19.71 3.32 -20.42
CA THR A 263 -18.36 3.83 -20.63
C THR A 263 -17.69 4.00 -19.27
N VAL A 264 -16.51 3.41 -19.10
CA VAL A 264 -15.69 3.52 -17.90
C VAL A 264 -14.41 4.24 -18.29
N GLN A 265 -14.27 5.48 -17.84
CA GLN A 265 -13.12 6.33 -18.16
C GLN A 265 -12.23 6.48 -16.93
N ASP A 266 -10.97 6.10 -17.04
CA ASP A 266 -9.92 6.45 -16.10
C ASP A 266 -9.54 7.94 -16.28
N LYS A 267 -9.72 8.74 -15.23
CA LYS A 267 -9.37 10.17 -15.26
C LYS A 267 -7.87 10.43 -15.20
N THR A 268 -7.07 9.44 -14.80
CA THR A 268 -5.60 9.51 -14.80
C THR A 268 -5.02 9.18 -16.18
N GLY A 269 -5.78 8.45 -17.00
CA GLY A 269 -5.40 7.99 -18.32
C GLY A 269 -4.49 6.76 -18.34
N ALA A 270 -4.27 6.10 -17.19
CA ALA A 270 -3.46 4.88 -17.10
C ALA A 270 -4.17 3.68 -17.75
N GLU A 271 -5.48 3.57 -17.56
CA GLU A 271 -6.34 2.50 -18.09
C GLU A 271 -7.30 3.00 -19.19
N GLY A 272 -7.10 4.23 -19.69
CA GLY A 272 -7.85 4.79 -20.82
C GLY A 272 -9.38 4.89 -20.64
N THR A 273 -10.15 4.51 -21.66
CA THR A 273 -11.62 4.64 -21.70
C THR A 273 -12.26 3.44 -22.38
N ASP A 274 -12.97 2.65 -21.58
CA ASP A 274 -13.50 1.36 -22.00
C ASP A 274 -15.00 1.41 -22.29
N SER A 275 -15.40 0.63 -23.28
CA SER A 275 -16.79 0.33 -23.60
C SER A 275 -17.15 -1.04 -23.03
N VAL A 276 -17.97 -1.04 -21.98
CA VAL A 276 -18.34 -2.23 -21.23
C VAL A 276 -19.79 -2.60 -21.53
N SER A 277 -20.03 -3.87 -21.85
CA SER A 277 -21.35 -4.43 -22.17
C SER A 277 -21.50 -5.83 -21.57
N GLN A 278 -22.71 -6.19 -21.16
CA GLN A 278 -22.99 -7.51 -20.56
C GLN A 278 -22.02 -7.86 -19.43
N VAL A 279 -21.72 -6.88 -18.57
CA VAL A 279 -20.89 -7.06 -17.37
C VAL A 279 -21.67 -6.53 -16.19
N GLU A 280 -21.77 -7.34 -15.13
CA GLU A 280 -22.59 -7.01 -13.97
C GLU A 280 -21.80 -6.23 -12.92
N ARG A 281 -20.47 -6.39 -12.87
CA ARG A 281 -19.62 -5.83 -11.82
C ARG A 281 -18.41 -5.10 -12.39
N LEU A 282 -18.12 -3.93 -11.85
CA LEU A 282 -16.83 -3.29 -11.96
C LEU A 282 -16.11 -3.40 -10.61
N GLN A 283 -14.88 -3.90 -10.61
CA GLN A 283 -14.04 -3.99 -9.43
C GLN A 283 -12.93 -2.94 -9.51
N PHE A 284 -12.85 -2.09 -8.48
CA PHE A 284 -11.77 -1.14 -8.28
C PHE A 284 -10.91 -1.56 -7.08
N ALA A 285 -9.82 -0.84 -6.84
CA ALA A 285 -8.90 -1.12 -5.72
C ALA A 285 -9.54 -1.01 -4.33
N ASP A 286 -10.56 -0.16 -4.17
CA ASP A 286 -11.17 0.19 -2.88
C ASP A 286 -12.63 -0.29 -2.73
N MET A 287 -13.38 -0.42 -3.82
CA MET A 287 -14.78 -0.85 -3.80
C MET A 287 -15.24 -1.38 -5.17
N SER A 288 -16.53 -1.72 -5.30
CA SER A 288 -17.12 -2.21 -6.54
C SER A 288 -18.32 -1.37 -6.97
N VAL A 289 -18.67 -1.49 -8.25
CA VAL A 289 -19.89 -0.94 -8.83
C VAL A 289 -20.69 -2.05 -9.46
N ALA A 290 -21.98 -2.13 -9.14
CA ALA A 290 -22.90 -3.03 -9.79
C ALA A 290 -23.61 -2.32 -10.96
N LEU A 291 -23.60 -2.93 -12.14
CA LEU A 291 -24.17 -2.39 -13.38
C LEU A 291 -25.55 -2.99 -13.71
N ASP A 292 -25.94 -4.07 -13.04
CA ASP A 292 -27.22 -4.76 -13.17
C ASP A 292 -28.37 -4.02 -12.42
N ILE A 293 -28.53 -2.73 -12.71
CA ILE A 293 -29.46 -1.80 -12.05
C ILE A 293 -30.95 -2.18 -12.22
N ASN A 294 -31.24 -3.04 -13.18
CA ASN A 294 -32.56 -3.59 -13.47
C ASN A 294 -32.73 -5.04 -12.96
N SER A 295 -31.70 -5.61 -12.34
CA SER A 295 -31.66 -6.96 -11.79
C SER A 295 -31.32 -6.91 -10.28
N THR A 296 -30.63 -7.93 -9.78
CA THR A 296 -30.30 -8.14 -8.37
C THR A 296 -29.82 -6.88 -7.65
N ALA A 297 -28.80 -6.17 -8.15
CA ALA A 297 -28.28 -5.02 -7.42
C ALA A 297 -29.26 -3.84 -7.37
N GLY A 298 -29.99 -3.61 -8.47
CA GLY A 298 -31.07 -2.63 -8.50
C GLY A 298 -32.17 -2.94 -7.50
N VAL A 299 -32.60 -4.20 -7.43
CA VAL A 299 -33.61 -4.67 -6.48
C VAL A 299 -33.11 -4.49 -5.05
N ALA A 300 -31.87 -4.87 -4.75
CA ALA A 300 -31.25 -4.69 -3.43
C ALA A 300 -31.21 -3.21 -3.01
N TYR A 301 -30.85 -2.30 -3.92
CA TYR A 301 -30.85 -0.87 -3.63
C TYR A 301 -32.26 -0.34 -3.36
N ARG A 302 -33.24 -0.71 -4.20
CA ARG A 302 -34.63 -0.26 -4.07
C ARG A 302 -35.28 -0.75 -2.78
N ILE A 303 -35.10 -2.02 -2.41
CA ILE A 303 -35.70 -2.56 -1.19
C ILE A 303 -35.09 -1.94 0.06
N TYR A 304 -33.78 -1.66 0.03
CA TYR A 304 -33.10 -0.99 1.12
C TYR A 304 -33.59 0.46 1.26
N GLN A 305 -33.66 1.21 0.16
CA GLN A 305 -34.20 2.58 0.20
C GLN A 305 -35.66 2.60 0.65
N ALA A 306 -36.51 1.71 0.13
CA ALA A 306 -37.91 1.62 0.52
C ALA A 306 -38.08 1.26 2.00
N ALA A 307 -37.24 0.37 2.51
CA ALA A 307 -37.31 -0.07 3.90
C ALA A 307 -36.88 1.01 4.90
N PHE A 308 -35.94 1.88 4.55
CA PHE A 308 -35.32 2.79 5.53
C PHE A 308 -35.40 4.27 5.16
N ASN A 309 -35.99 4.61 4.00
CA ASN A 309 -36.13 5.97 3.49
C ASN A 309 -34.80 6.76 3.49
N ARG A 310 -33.72 6.08 3.09
CA ARG A 310 -32.37 6.66 3.00
C ARG A 310 -31.55 5.97 1.93
N THR A 311 -30.46 6.60 1.51
CA THR A 311 -29.43 5.93 0.71
C THR A 311 -28.85 4.77 1.53
N PRO A 312 -28.73 3.56 0.94
CA PRO A 312 -28.09 2.42 1.59
C PRO A 312 -26.63 2.74 1.97
N ASP A 313 -26.16 2.20 3.09
CA ASP A 313 -24.72 2.21 3.37
C ASP A 313 -24.00 1.18 2.50
N LEU A 314 -22.77 1.47 2.08
CA LEU A 314 -22.04 0.65 1.11
C LEU A 314 -21.80 -0.81 1.59
N PRO A 315 -21.41 -1.07 2.86
CA PRO A 315 -21.22 -2.44 3.34
C PRO A 315 -22.54 -3.22 3.44
N GLY A 316 -23.59 -2.61 3.98
CA GLY A 316 -24.91 -3.23 4.11
C GLY A 316 -25.51 -3.54 2.74
N LEU A 317 -25.38 -2.62 1.78
CA LEU A 317 -25.80 -2.88 0.40
C LEU A 317 -25.03 -4.04 -0.23
N GLY A 318 -23.71 -4.08 -0.05
CA GLY A 318 -22.89 -5.19 -0.54
C GLY A 318 -23.25 -6.54 0.06
N TYR A 319 -23.65 -6.58 1.34
CA TYR A 319 -24.20 -7.78 1.96
C TYR A 319 -25.44 -8.28 1.22
N TRP A 320 -26.43 -7.41 0.99
CA TRP A 320 -27.69 -7.82 0.35
C TRP A 320 -27.53 -8.18 -1.12
N ILE A 321 -26.72 -7.45 -1.87
CA ILE A 321 -26.35 -7.83 -3.24
C ILE A 321 -25.76 -9.24 -3.22
N GLY A 322 -24.78 -9.50 -2.35
CA GLY A 322 -24.13 -10.81 -2.25
C GLY A 322 -25.05 -11.95 -1.80
N GLN A 323 -26.07 -11.69 -0.97
CA GLN A 323 -27.07 -12.70 -0.62
C GLN A 323 -28.03 -12.98 -1.78
N MET A 324 -28.48 -11.93 -2.48
CA MET A 324 -29.42 -12.07 -3.59
C MET A 324 -28.76 -12.71 -4.83
N ASP A 325 -27.47 -12.43 -5.07
CA ASP A 325 -26.66 -13.12 -6.09
C ASP A 325 -26.53 -14.63 -5.80
N LYS A 326 -26.64 -15.04 -4.53
CA LYS A 326 -26.69 -16.44 -4.09
C LYS A 326 -28.11 -17.04 -4.10
N GLY A 327 -29.09 -16.30 -4.61
CA GLY A 327 -30.47 -16.74 -4.78
C GLY A 327 -31.41 -16.39 -3.63
N GLN A 328 -31.02 -15.51 -2.69
CA GLN A 328 -31.98 -14.97 -1.73
C GLN A 328 -33.03 -14.12 -2.47
N SER A 329 -34.31 -14.43 -2.25
CA SER A 329 -35.40 -13.72 -2.91
C SER A 329 -35.69 -12.36 -2.27
N LEU A 330 -36.25 -11.43 -3.05
CA LEU A 330 -36.69 -10.12 -2.56
C LEU A 330 -37.60 -10.22 -1.31
N ASN A 331 -38.55 -11.16 -1.29
CA ASN A 331 -39.45 -11.32 -0.16
C ASN A 331 -38.72 -11.76 1.13
N GLN A 332 -37.67 -12.57 1.00
CA GLN A 332 -36.84 -12.95 2.16
C GLN A 332 -36.04 -11.76 2.68
N VAL A 333 -35.48 -10.94 1.79
CA VAL A 333 -34.78 -9.69 2.17
C VAL A 333 -35.76 -8.72 2.85
N ALA A 334 -36.94 -8.50 2.26
CA ALA A 334 -37.99 -7.66 2.83
C ALA A 334 -38.42 -8.14 4.21
N ALA A 335 -38.56 -9.47 4.41
CA ALA A 335 -38.87 -10.05 5.71
C ALA A 335 -37.78 -9.76 6.75
N SER A 336 -36.49 -9.85 6.37
CA SER A 336 -35.37 -9.47 7.24
C SER A 336 -35.40 -7.99 7.63
N PHE A 337 -35.74 -7.10 6.70
CA PHE A 337 -35.87 -5.68 6.98
C PHE A 337 -37.02 -5.36 7.91
N VAL A 338 -38.22 -5.90 7.67
CA VAL A 338 -39.41 -5.62 8.49
C VAL A 338 -39.20 -5.99 9.97
N ILE A 339 -38.41 -7.03 10.25
CA ILE A 339 -38.14 -7.45 11.64
C ILE A 339 -36.96 -6.73 12.29
N SER A 340 -36.16 -5.99 11.51
CA SER A 340 -34.96 -5.29 11.99
C SER A 340 -35.29 -4.21 13.02
N ALA A 341 -34.31 -3.89 13.87
CA ALA A 341 -34.47 -2.84 14.88
C ALA A 341 -34.69 -1.46 14.23
N GLU A 342 -33.95 -1.15 13.17
CA GLU A 342 -34.07 0.12 12.44
C GLU A 342 -35.46 0.30 11.83
N PHE A 343 -36.01 -0.75 11.20
CA PHE A 343 -37.35 -0.68 10.61
C PHE A 343 -38.42 -0.45 11.67
N LYS A 344 -38.34 -1.16 12.81
CA LYS A 344 -39.26 -0.97 13.94
C LYS A 344 -39.12 0.40 14.59
N GLN A 345 -37.93 1.00 14.55
CA GLN A 345 -37.73 2.37 15.02
C GLN A 345 -38.35 3.39 14.07
N LEU A 346 -38.22 3.18 12.75
CA LEU A 346 -38.76 4.09 11.74
C LEU A 346 -40.29 4.02 11.62
N TYR A 347 -40.86 2.82 11.58
CA TYR A 347 -42.30 2.61 11.40
C TYR A 347 -43.07 2.38 12.70
N GLY A 348 -42.40 2.03 13.79
CA GLY A 348 -43.03 1.69 15.07
C GLY A 348 -43.23 0.18 15.27
N ALA A 349 -42.85 -0.33 16.45
CA ALA A 349 -42.84 -1.75 16.75
C ALA A 349 -44.25 -2.42 16.75
N ASN A 350 -45.29 -1.66 17.10
CA ASN A 350 -46.69 -2.12 17.18
C ASN A 350 -47.63 -1.26 16.32
N ILE A 351 -47.14 -0.80 15.16
CA ILE A 351 -47.94 0.00 14.23
C ILE A 351 -49.13 -0.81 13.69
N SER A 352 -50.30 -0.19 13.53
CA SER A 352 -51.47 -0.81 12.88
C SER A 352 -51.26 -0.94 11.37
N ASP A 353 -51.98 -1.83 10.69
CA ASP A 353 -51.81 -2.03 9.24
C ASP A 353 -52.14 -0.77 8.44
N ASN A 354 -53.21 -0.04 8.81
CA ASN A 354 -53.57 1.23 8.17
C ASN A 354 -52.46 2.28 8.31
N ALA A 355 -51.87 2.39 9.51
CA ALA A 355 -50.78 3.33 9.76
C ALA A 355 -49.50 2.90 9.01
N PHE A 356 -49.22 1.60 8.96
CA PHE A 356 -48.10 1.03 8.21
C PHE A 356 -48.20 1.34 6.71
N LEU A 357 -49.37 1.10 6.10
CA LEU A 357 -49.61 1.42 4.69
C LEU A 357 -49.44 2.92 4.43
N THR A 358 -50.02 3.76 5.28
CA THR A 358 -49.86 5.23 5.15
C THR A 358 -48.40 5.64 5.22
N ALA A 359 -47.62 5.04 6.12
CA ALA A 359 -46.20 5.30 6.25
C ALA A 359 -45.40 4.82 5.02
N LEU A 360 -45.73 3.67 4.42
CA LEU A 360 -45.09 3.22 3.17
C LEU A 360 -45.34 4.19 2.00
N TYR A 361 -46.57 4.67 1.82
CA TYR A 361 -46.85 5.69 0.80
C TYR A 361 -46.00 6.94 1.01
N SER A 362 -45.85 7.39 2.26
CA SER A 362 -45.03 8.58 2.58
C SER A 362 -43.52 8.33 2.40
N ASN A 363 -43.02 7.19 2.88
CA ASN A 363 -41.58 6.91 2.95
C ASN A 363 -41.01 6.36 1.65
N VAL A 364 -41.80 5.64 0.86
CA VAL A 364 -41.36 5.00 -0.39
C VAL A 364 -41.80 5.80 -1.60
N LEU A 365 -43.04 6.29 -1.62
CA LEU A 365 -43.61 6.98 -2.79
C LEU A 365 -43.64 8.50 -2.63
N HIS A 366 -43.32 9.02 -1.44
CA HIS A 366 -43.28 10.45 -1.13
C HIS A 366 -44.60 11.18 -1.41
N ARG A 367 -45.72 10.49 -1.19
CA ARG A 367 -47.08 11.05 -1.32
C ARG A 367 -48.04 10.46 -0.30
N THR A 368 -49.20 11.10 -0.15
CA THR A 368 -50.32 10.50 0.57
C THR A 368 -50.96 9.40 -0.27
N PRO A 369 -51.49 8.33 0.35
CA PRO A 369 -52.27 7.33 -0.38
C PRO A 369 -53.51 7.95 -1.02
N ASP A 370 -53.81 7.54 -2.24
CA ASP A 370 -55.14 7.71 -2.81
C ASP A 370 -56.09 6.65 -2.24
N GLN A 371 -57.39 6.95 -2.19
CA GLN A 371 -58.37 6.09 -1.53
C GLN A 371 -58.43 4.70 -2.17
N ALA A 372 -58.41 4.61 -3.50
CA ALA A 372 -58.51 3.34 -4.22
C ALA A 372 -57.28 2.44 -3.98
N GLY A 373 -56.08 3.01 -4.05
CA GLY A 373 -54.84 2.31 -3.75
C GLY A 373 -54.76 1.86 -2.30
N PHE A 374 -55.21 2.69 -1.35
CA PHE A 374 -55.26 2.32 0.06
C PHE A 374 -56.22 1.16 0.32
N ASP A 375 -57.43 1.21 -0.27
CA ASP A 375 -58.44 0.16 -0.13
C ASP A 375 -57.98 -1.16 -0.76
N TYR A 376 -57.28 -1.10 -1.90
CA TYR A 376 -56.65 -2.27 -2.50
C TYR A 376 -55.70 -2.96 -1.53
N TRP A 377 -54.75 -2.21 -0.93
CA TRP A 377 -53.78 -2.80 0.00
C TRP A 377 -54.43 -3.35 1.26
N ASN A 378 -55.42 -2.66 1.84
CA ASN A 378 -56.19 -3.21 2.97
C ASN A 378 -56.90 -4.52 2.61
N GLY A 379 -57.44 -4.61 1.40
CA GLY A 379 -58.00 -5.85 0.86
C GLY A 379 -56.97 -6.97 0.76
N GLN A 380 -55.72 -6.66 0.40
CA GLN A 380 -54.62 -7.63 0.33
C GLN A 380 -54.15 -8.08 1.72
N VAL A 381 -54.04 -7.16 2.68
CA VAL A 381 -53.78 -7.47 4.10
C VAL A 381 -54.85 -8.42 4.64
N SER A 382 -56.12 -8.15 4.35
CA SER A 382 -57.26 -8.98 4.78
C SER A 382 -57.22 -10.41 4.21
N LYS A 383 -56.52 -10.61 3.09
CA LYS A 383 -56.30 -11.93 2.45
C LYS A 383 -55.04 -12.63 2.96
N GLY A 384 -54.34 -12.07 3.95
CA GLY A 384 -53.15 -12.66 4.55
C GLY A 384 -51.82 -12.26 3.92
N MET A 385 -51.79 -11.24 3.05
CA MET A 385 -50.53 -10.70 2.53
C MET A 385 -49.71 -10.12 3.68
N THR A 386 -48.42 -10.47 3.75
CA THR A 386 -47.56 -10.03 4.85
C THR A 386 -47.03 -8.62 4.62
N ARG A 387 -46.54 -7.97 5.69
CA ARG A 387 -45.84 -6.68 5.56
C ARG A 387 -44.59 -6.74 4.69
N ALA A 388 -43.91 -7.89 4.66
CA ALA A 388 -42.76 -8.12 3.79
C ALA A 388 -43.19 -8.13 2.32
N ASP A 389 -44.29 -8.81 1.98
CA ASP A 389 -44.83 -8.83 0.62
C ASP A 389 -45.25 -7.44 0.14
N ILE A 390 -45.87 -6.65 1.04
CA ILE A 390 -46.28 -5.28 0.75
C ILE A 390 -45.04 -4.39 0.53
N LEU A 391 -44.04 -4.45 1.43
CA LEU A 391 -42.80 -3.70 1.28
C LEU A 391 -42.08 -4.04 -0.04
N ALA A 392 -41.96 -5.32 -0.37
CA ALA A 392 -41.41 -5.80 -1.63
C ALA A 392 -42.18 -5.23 -2.84
N SER A 393 -43.51 -5.20 -2.77
CA SER A 393 -44.35 -4.66 -3.83
C SER A 393 -44.21 -3.15 -4.00
N PHE A 394 -44.08 -2.39 -2.91
CA PHE A 394 -43.82 -0.95 -2.96
C PHE A 394 -42.43 -0.65 -3.53
N SER A 395 -41.40 -1.40 -3.09
CA SER A 395 -40.02 -1.29 -3.60
C SER A 395 -39.95 -1.43 -5.12
N GLU A 396 -40.69 -2.40 -5.68
CA GLU A 396 -40.67 -2.69 -7.12
C GLU A 396 -41.81 -2.02 -7.91
N SER A 397 -42.54 -1.10 -7.28
CA SER A 397 -43.53 -0.30 -8.00
C SER A 397 -42.84 0.57 -9.07
N THR A 398 -43.50 0.76 -10.21
CA THR A 398 -43.02 1.66 -11.28
C THR A 398 -42.71 3.06 -10.75
N GLU A 399 -43.53 3.54 -9.81
CA GLU A 399 -43.35 4.83 -9.15
C GLU A 399 -42.03 4.89 -8.38
N ASN A 400 -41.72 3.91 -7.53
CA ASN A 400 -40.45 3.87 -6.81
C ASN A 400 -39.24 3.70 -7.74
N GLN A 401 -39.34 2.85 -8.77
CA GLN A 401 -38.27 2.67 -9.75
C GLN A 401 -37.92 3.99 -10.45
N VAL A 402 -38.93 4.79 -10.83
CA VAL A 402 -38.73 6.13 -11.42
C VAL A 402 -38.06 7.10 -10.44
N GLN A 403 -38.40 7.04 -9.15
CA GLN A 403 -37.77 7.88 -8.13
C GLN A 403 -36.30 7.50 -7.87
N VAL A 404 -35.94 6.24 -8.05
CA VAL A 404 -34.60 5.72 -7.79
C VAL A 404 -33.67 5.83 -9.00
N VAL A 405 -34.18 5.67 -10.22
CA VAL A 405 -33.35 5.45 -11.43
C VAL A 405 -32.23 6.48 -11.60
N ALA A 406 -32.51 7.76 -11.39
CA ALA A 406 -31.53 8.83 -11.54
C ALA A 406 -30.32 8.70 -10.59
N LYS A 407 -30.50 8.04 -9.43
CA LYS A 407 -29.44 7.80 -8.44
C LYS A 407 -28.54 6.63 -8.81
N ILE A 408 -29.03 5.69 -9.61
CA ILE A 408 -28.35 4.42 -9.88
C ILE A 408 -28.02 4.21 -11.36
N GLN A 409 -28.46 5.10 -12.25
CA GLN A 409 -28.34 4.93 -13.70
C GLN A 409 -26.91 4.69 -14.21
N ASN A 410 -25.90 5.21 -13.50
CA ASN A 410 -24.48 5.04 -13.84
C ASN A 410 -23.80 3.92 -13.03
N GLY A 411 -24.59 2.99 -12.50
CA GLY A 411 -24.14 1.94 -11.60
C GLY A 411 -24.35 2.27 -10.12
N ILE A 412 -24.19 1.25 -9.29
CA ILE A 412 -24.43 1.28 -7.85
C ILE A 412 -23.12 0.98 -7.13
N ASP A 413 -22.53 1.97 -6.46
CA ASP A 413 -21.34 1.77 -5.63
C ASP A 413 -21.68 0.89 -4.40
N PHE A 414 -20.82 -0.08 -4.08
CA PHE A 414 -20.95 -0.92 -2.88
C PHE A 414 -19.60 -1.49 -2.44
N ILE A 415 -19.49 -1.93 -1.19
CA ILE A 415 -18.33 -2.68 -0.69
C ILE A 415 -18.69 -4.17 -0.71
N PRO A 416 -18.04 -5.01 -1.54
CA PRO A 416 -18.35 -6.45 -1.58
C PRO A 416 -18.28 -7.08 -0.20
N PHE A 417 -19.31 -7.89 0.12
CA PHE A 417 -19.35 -8.67 1.35
C PHE A 417 -18.78 -10.07 1.08
N GLY A 418 -17.61 -10.36 1.66
CA GLY A 418 -16.90 -11.62 1.47
C GLY A 418 -15.80 -11.79 2.49
#